data_AF-A0A7K4WMD4-F1
#
_entry.id   AF-A0A7K4WMD4-F1
#
_cell.length_a   1.000
_cell.length_b   1.000
_cell.length_c   1.000
_cell.angle_alpha   90.00
_cell.angle_beta   90.00
_cell.angle_gamma   90.00
#
_symmetry.space_group_name_H-M   'P 1'
#
loop_
_entity.id
_entity.type
_entity.pdbx_description
1 polymer ?
#
loop_
_entity_poly.entity_id
_entity_poly.type
_entity_poly.pdbx_seq_one_letter_code
_entity_poly.pdbx_strand_id
1 'polypeptide(L)'
;QVSPGLRTPRLPVWLCGVPGRHGVLFGTDSRLLSHWRAERVFHLYFYSGQQEQTQTAHLTIDTHSRHWEEAPSEDACSPGKRCPALEMAIRTKWAGATVSWNGTDPFS
;
A
#
# COMPACT_ATOMS: atom_id res chain seq x y z
N GLN A 1 7.12 -11.03 -27.64
CA GLN A 1 6.37 -9.76 -27.66
C GLN A 1 5.16 -9.93 -26.76
N VAL A 2 4.99 -9.09 -25.72
CA VAL A 2 3.87 -9.18 -24.77
C VAL A 2 2.98 -7.96 -24.99
N SER A 3 1.68 -8.18 -25.16
CA SER A 3 0.69 -7.13 -25.44
C SER A 3 0.70 -6.04 -24.35
N PRO A 4 0.79 -4.74 -24.70
CA PRO A 4 0.85 -3.63 -23.74
C PRO A 4 -0.31 -3.61 -22.73
N GLY A 5 -1.51 -4.05 -23.14
CA GLY A 5 -2.72 -4.09 -22.30
C GLY A 5 -2.73 -5.14 -21.20
N LEU A 6 -1.74 -6.03 -21.14
CA LEU A 6 -1.60 -7.05 -20.08
C LEU A 6 -0.70 -6.59 -18.91
N ARG A 7 -0.09 -5.40 -18.99
CA ARG A 7 0.80 -4.88 -17.93
C ARG A 7 0.08 -4.10 -16.85
N THR A 8 -1.03 -3.45 -17.17
CA THR A 8 -1.77 -2.64 -16.20
C THR A 8 -3.02 -3.41 -15.75
N PRO A 9 -3.10 -3.84 -14.48
CA PRO A 9 -4.27 -4.56 -14.01
C PRO A 9 -5.52 -3.67 -14.14
N ARG A 10 -6.63 -4.24 -14.62
CA ARG A 10 -7.91 -3.51 -14.77
C ARG A 10 -8.59 -3.23 -13.44
N LEU A 11 -8.27 -4.05 -12.44
CA LEU A 11 -8.80 -3.94 -11.09
C LEU A 11 -7.64 -3.64 -10.14
N PRO A 12 -7.86 -2.84 -9.09
CA PRO A 12 -6.86 -2.57 -8.08
C PRO A 12 -6.72 -3.77 -7.13
N VAL A 13 -6.23 -4.91 -7.62
CA VAL A 13 -6.02 -6.14 -6.83
C VAL A 13 -4.61 -6.65 -7.08
N TRP A 14 -3.88 -6.91 -6.01
CA TRP A 14 -2.50 -7.39 -6.03
C TRP A 14 -2.34 -8.55 -5.06
N LEU A 15 -1.54 -9.53 -5.46
CA LEU A 15 -0.97 -10.51 -4.54
C LEU A 15 0.29 -9.91 -3.93
N CYS A 16 0.36 -9.88 -2.60
CA CYS A 16 1.51 -9.39 -1.87
C CYS A 16 2.19 -10.55 -1.16
N GLY A 17 3.46 -10.79 -1.50
CA GLY A 17 4.37 -11.62 -0.73
C GLY A 17 5.24 -10.72 0.13
N VAL A 18 5.04 -10.75 1.44
CA VAL A 18 5.95 -10.15 2.42
C VAL A 18 6.62 -11.28 3.21
N PRO A 19 7.81 -11.09 3.81
CA PRO A 19 8.47 -12.16 4.54
C PRO A 19 7.53 -12.83 5.56
N GLY A 20 7.32 -14.13 5.42
CA GLY A 20 6.46 -14.92 6.31
C GLY A 20 4.94 -14.82 6.07
N ARG A 21 4.45 -13.95 5.17
CA ARG A 21 3.00 -13.79 4.91
C ARG A 21 2.71 -13.55 3.43
N HIS A 22 1.69 -14.22 2.92
CA HIS A 22 1.09 -13.91 1.63
C HIS A 22 -0.31 -13.35 1.85
N GLY A 23 -0.75 -12.44 1.00
CA GLY A 23 -2.09 -11.89 1.10
C GLY A 23 -2.53 -11.18 -0.16
N VAL A 24 -3.78 -10.73 -0.12
CA VAL A 24 -4.38 -9.92 -1.17
C VAL A 24 -4.44 -8.48 -0.68
N LEU A 25 -3.85 -7.57 -1.43
CA LEU A 25 -4.00 -6.14 -1.27
C LEU A 25 -4.95 -5.63 -2.36
N PHE A 26 -5.99 -4.89 -2.00
CA PHE A 26 -6.95 -4.42 -2.98
C PHE A 26 -7.58 -3.07 -2.65
N GLY A 27 -7.96 -2.32 -3.67
CA GLY A 27 -8.82 -1.15 -3.57
C GLY A 27 -10.26 -1.51 -3.96
N THR A 28 -11.22 -0.68 -3.53
CA THR A 28 -12.63 -0.84 -3.88
C THR A 28 -13.08 0.09 -5.01
N ASP A 29 -12.33 1.17 -5.28
CA ASP A 29 -12.58 2.06 -6.43
C ASP A 29 -11.88 1.53 -7.68
N SER A 30 -12.65 1.05 -8.66
CA SER A 30 -12.13 0.55 -9.94
C SER A 30 -11.39 1.59 -10.76
N ARG A 31 -11.60 2.89 -10.49
CA ARG A 31 -10.93 4.00 -11.17
C ARG A 31 -9.52 4.27 -10.65
N LEU A 32 -9.13 3.64 -9.53
CA LEU A 32 -7.85 3.88 -8.87
C LEU A 32 -6.65 3.80 -9.82
N LEU A 33 -6.70 2.90 -10.81
CA LEU A 33 -5.60 2.68 -11.76
C LEU A 33 -5.75 3.42 -13.09
N SER A 34 -6.91 4.01 -13.35
CA SER A 34 -7.23 4.64 -14.63
C SER A 34 -7.43 6.15 -14.50
N HIS A 35 -7.51 6.70 -13.29
CA HIS A 35 -7.80 8.10 -13.05
C HIS A 35 -6.81 8.70 -12.04
N TRP A 36 -5.91 9.57 -12.52
CA TRP A 36 -4.85 10.19 -11.71
C TRP A 36 -5.37 10.84 -10.42
N ARG A 37 -6.54 11.50 -10.46
CA ARG A 37 -7.15 12.10 -9.26
C ARG A 37 -7.56 11.07 -8.20
N ALA A 38 -8.03 9.88 -8.62
CA ALA A 38 -8.37 8.79 -7.72
C ALA A 38 -7.11 8.17 -7.11
N GLU A 39 -5.97 8.26 -7.80
CA GLU A 39 -4.67 7.78 -7.31
C GLU A 39 -3.97 8.77 -6.36
N ARG A 40 -4.54 9.96 -6.10
CA ARG A 40 -3.95 10.93 -5.16
C ARG A 40 -4.08 10.49 -3.71
N VAL A 41 -5.31 10.21 -3.28
CA VAL A 41 -5.64 9.73 -1.94
C VAL A 41 -6.71 8.66 -2.06
N PHE A 42 -6.44 7.47 -1.57
CA PHE A 42 -7.33 6.33 -1.72
C PHE A 42 -7.15 5.31 -0.59
N HIS A 43 -8.08 4.37 -0.53
CA HIS A 43 -8.06 3.30 0.45
C HIS A 43 -7.60 1.98 -0.17
N LEU A 44 -6.80 1.24 0.59
CA LEU A 44 -6.47 -0.15 0.31
C LEU A 44 -6.87 -1.02 1.50
N TYR A 45 -7.15 -2.27 1.19
CA TYR A 45 -7.47 -3.32 2.15
C TYR A 45 -6.48 -4.45 1.99
N PHE A 46 -5.98 -4.99 3.10
CA PHE A 46 -5.11 -6.15 3.07
C PHE A 46 -5.72 -7.32 3.83
N TYR A 47 -5.69 -8.49 3.19
CA TYR A 47 -6.18 -9.73 3.77
C TYR A 47 -5.14 -10.84 3.59
N SER A 48 -4.61 -11.33 4.70
CA SER A 48 -3.60 -12.40 4.76
C SER A 48 -4.19 -13.81 4.83
N GLY A 49 -5.47 -13.96 5.18
CA GLY A 49 -6.10 -15.25 5.44
C GLY A 49 -5.61 -15.95 6.71
N GLN A 50 -4.76 -15.30 7.52
CA GLN A 50 -4.23 -15.83 8.77
C GLN A 50 -5.22 -15.63 9.93
N GLN A 51 -5.23 -16.55 10.89
CA GLN A 51 -6.17 -16.53 12.01
C GLN A 51 -5.95 -15.32 12.95
N GLU A 52 -4.71 -14.85 13.02
CA GLU A 52 -4.27 -13.71 13.81
C GLU A 52 -4.83 -12.38 13.28
N GLN A 53 -5.26 -12.34 12.01
CA GLN A 53 -5.91 -11.17 11.44
C GLN A 53 -7.39 -11.12 11.86
N THR A 54 -7.63 -10.60 13.06
CA THR A 54 -8.98 -10.45 13.64
C THR A 54 -9.69 -9.18 13.20
N GLN A 55 -8.97 -8.24 12.57
CA GLN A 55 -9.50 -6.98 12.09
C GLN A 55 -9.11 -6.74 10.62
N THR A 56 -9.97 -6.00 9.91
CA THR A 56 -9.71 -5.57 8.55
C THR A 56 -8.57 -4.56 8.55
N ALA A 57 -7.46 -4.86 7.87
CA ALA A 57 -6.45 -3.84 7.60
C ALA A 57 -7.01 -2.85 6.58
N HIS A 58 -7.35 -1.66 7.05
CA HIS A 58 -7.85 -0.58 6.22
C HIS A 58 -6.79 0.52 6.18
N LEU A 59 -6.18 0.70 5.02
CA LEU A 59 -5.07 1.62 4.81
C LEU A 59 -5.55 2.85 4.06
N THR A 60 -5.07 4.03 4.46
CA THR A 60 -5.18 5.26 3.67
C THR A 60 -3.84 5.55 3.03
N ILE A 61 -3.82 5.68 1.71
CA ILE A 61 -2.62 5.95 0.91
C ILE A 61 -2.73 7.37 0.38
N ASP A 62 -1.72 8.20 0.63
CA ASP A 62 -1.58 9.54 0.02
C ASP A 62 -0.28 9.57 -0.77
N THR A 63 -0.41 9.76 -2.09
CA THR A 63 0.71 9.79 -3.06
C THR A 63 1.21 11.20 -3.34
N HIS A 64 0.53 12.22 -2.83
CA HIS A 64 0.88 13.63 -3.01
C HIS A 64 1.68 14.19 -1.82
N SER A 65 1.86 13.42 -0.76
CA SER A 65 2.73 13.80 0.36
C SER A 65 4.16 14.03 -0.12
N ARG A 66 4.62 15.29 -0.08
CA ARG A 66 5.98 15.71 -0.49
C ARG A 66 7.07 15.37 0.53
N HIS A 67 6.83 14.42 1.43
CA HIS A 67 7.79 14.02 2.47
C HIS A 67 9.11 13.42 1.94
N TRP A 68 9.30 13.33 0.62
CA TRP A 68 10.59 12.97 0.03
C TRP A 68 11.47 14.19 -0.31
N GLU A 69 10.89 15.40 -0.47
CA GLU A 69 11.62 16.66 -0.73
C GLU A 69 12.17 17.28 0.56
N GLU A 70 11.50 17.04 1.69
CA GLU A 70 11.99 17.37 3.01
C GLU A 70 12.63 16.11 3.58
N ALA A 71 13.85 16.24 4.13
CA ALA A 71 14.59 15.17 4.79
C ALA A 71 13.65 14.22 5.57
N PRO A 72 13.90 12.90 5.58
CA PRO A 72 12.97 11.90 6.10
C PRO A 72 12.40 12.40 7.42
N SER A 73 11.11 12.76 7.39
CA SER A 73 10.41 13.22 8.58
C SER A 73 10.65 12.17 9.67
N GLU A 74 11.10 12.63 10.83
CA GLU A 74 11.58 11.81 11.94
C GLU A 74 10.53 10.80 12.45
N ASP A 75 9.28 10.87 11.97
CA ASP A 75 8.18 9.95 12.29
C ASP A 75 7.94 8.82 11.26
N ALA A 76 8.34 9.01 10.00
CA ALA A 76 8.14 8.05 8.92
C ALA A 76 9.45 7.29 8.64
N CYS A 77 9.67 6.19 9.38
CA CYS A 77 10.91 5.41 9.32
C CYS A 77 12.15 6.19 9.80
N SER A 78 12.11 6.68 11.04
CA SER A 78 13.31 7.11 11.76
C SER A 78 14.39 6.01 11.69
N PRO A 79 15.70 6.35 11.71
CA PRO A 79 16.77 5.36 11.72
C PRO A 79 16.67 4.51 13.01
N GLY A 80 15.95 3.40 12.93
CA GLY A 80 15.60 2.54 14.07
C GLY A 80 14.17 1.99 14.04
N LYS A 81 13.22 2.65 13.36
CA LYS A 81 11.82 2.21 13.26
C LYS A 81 11.65 1.36 12.00
N ARG A 82 11.48 0.04 12.15
CA ARG A 82 11.25 -0.87 11.01
C ARG A 82 9.91 -0.50 10.35
N CYS A 83 9.94 -0.06 9.10
CA CYS A 83 8.73 0.05 8.31
C CYS A 83 8.14 -1.35 8.07
N PRO A 84 6.83 -1.56 8.26
CA PRO A 84 6.17 -2.82 7.93
C PRO A 84 6.44 -3.22 6.48
N ALA A 85 6.68 -4.51 6.23
CA ALA A 85 6.99 -5.00 4.89
C ALA A 85 5.88 -4.69 3.86
N LEU A 86 4.62 -4.62 4.31
CA LEU A 86 3.50 -4.24 3.46
C LEU A 86 3.57 -2.77 3.01
N GLU A 87 4.00 -1.85 3.87
CA GLU A 87 4.21 -0.45 3.46
C GLU A 87 5.31 -0.34 2.42
N MET A 88 6.40 -1.09 2.61
CA MET A 88 7.49 -1.15 1.62
C MET A 88 6.99 -1.69 0.28
N ALA A 89 6.17 -2.75 0.28
CA ALA A 89 5.55 -3.28 -0.93
C ALA A 89 4.66 -2.25 -1.62
N ILE A 90 3.82 -1.52 -0.88
CA ILE A 90 2.97 -0.44 -1.41
C ILE A 90 3.84 0.63 -2.08
N ARG A 91 4.94 1.03 -1.44
CA ARG A 91 5.86 2.06 -1.98
C ARG A 91 6.63 1.63 -3.23
N THR A 92 6.70 0.33 -3.54
CA THR A 92 7.22 -0.12 -4.85
C THR A 92 6.29 0.27 -6.01
N LYS A 93 4.98 0.36 -5.73
CA LYS A 93 3.97 0.76 -6.71
C LYS A 93 3.70 2.26 -6.69
N TRP A 94 3.62 2.86 -5.50
CA TRP A 94 3.39 4.28 -5.30
C TRP A 94 4.57 4.89 -4.54
N ALA A 95 5.62 5.25 -5.28
CA ALA A 95 6.82 5.82 -4.71
C ALA A 95 6.51 7.10 -3.91
N GLY A 96 7.08 7.21 -2.70
CA GLY A 96 6.88 8.36 -1.82
C GLY A 96 5.53 8.42 -1.11
N ALA A 97 4.66 7.42 -1.29
CA ALA A 97 3.36 7.42 -0.63
C ALA A 97 3.47 7.28 0.90
N THR A 98 2.69 8.07 1.61
CA THR A 98 2.43 7.88 3.04
C THR A 98 1.32 6.84 3.22
N VAL A 99 1.46 6.02 4.26
CA VAL A 99 0.53 4.93 4.58
C VAL A 99 0.06 5.13 6.00
N SER A 100 -1.25 5.31 6.18
CA SER A 100 -1.91 5.28 7.48
C SER A 100 -2.65 3.97 7.65
N TRP A 101 -2.40 3.27 8.75
CA TRP A 101 -3.12 2.04 9.12
C TRP A 101 -4.49 2.30 9.74
N ASN A 102 -4.92 3.57 9.83
CA ASN A 102 -6.22 3.98 10.37
C ASN A 102 -6.55 3.37 11.75
N GLY A 103 -5.53 3.24 12.61
CA GLY A 103 -5.66 2.66 13.95
C GLY A 103 -5.57 1.13 14.03
N THR A 104 -5.34 0.44 12.91
CA THR A 104 -4.97 -0.98 12.93
C THR A 104 -3.47 -1.14 13.16
N ASP A 105 -3.08 -2.13 13.95
CA ASP A 105 -1.66 -2.43 14.15
C ASP A 105 -1.11 -3.11 12.89
N PRO A 106 0.02 -2.65 12.32
CA PRO A 106 0.71 -3.42 11.29
C PRO A 106 0.95 -4.85 11.77
N PHE A 107 0.46 -5.81 11.00
CA PHE A 107 0.59 -7.23 11.35
C PHE A 107 2.07 -7.58 11.57
N SER A 108 2.41 -7.96 12.80
CA SER A 108 3.77 -8.25 13.27
C SER A 108 4.29 -9.63 12.88
#